data_AF-A0A7S4K9F7-F1
#
_entry.id   AF-A0A7S4K9F7-F1
#
_cell.length_a   1.000
_cell.length_b   1.000
_cell.length_c   1.000
_cell.angle_alpha   90.00
_cell.angle_beta   90.00
_cell.angle_gamma   90.00
#
_symmetry.space_group_name_H-M   'P 1'
#
loop_
_entity.id
_entity.type
_entity.pdbx_description
1 polymer ?
#
loop_
_entity_poly.entity_id
_entity_poly.type
_entity_poly.pdbx_seq_one_letter_code
_entity_poly.pdbx_strand_id
1 'polypeptide(L)'
;MHSEGINLRYLGVVLSLIPIDEEVMSFAVRSFIMCEILARVIKNEINALLRDSMSCWKIPMEARYRSAVVEYLNFVLVEDSPKSTAYWDGCLKPLAQRFFHVQRPYTEPYFPLKEFVLHGVRKKGTKTSEGGGKYGTKVTEYFILRIAALAAVRLSPLVVDKVFRQQPLNLWDLEGFSEQVKHMNIIADATGNNFAYHGLLELKETGDYESAGFYFRQAIVKYRMALQSNPNNPQLLEHLAICLASESIVSCVLESDQPPPQFRSGHWPEVTLKQGTQSVQDADQVFLRAFDADPENDTLLGLYAEYLVLCGRFDRAENYYLRALARNLDPEILRTYIELVSESGQARYAYLLYLMLYRLLARKEEIERERGEEGIEEEGE
;
A
#
# COMPACT_ATOMS: atom_id res chain seq x y z
N MET A 1 1.19 15.38 -27.48
CA MET A 1 0.98 13.93 -27.35
C MET A 1 2.29 13.34 -26.87
N HIS A 2 2.27 12.44 -25.90
CA HIS A 2 3.46 11.70 -25.47
C HIS A 2 3.46 10.33 -26.17
N SER A 3 4.61 9.66 -26.21
CA SER A 3 4.79 8.35 -26.88
C SER A 3 3.83 7.27 -26.38
N GLU A 4 3.27 7.43 -25.17
CA GLU A 4 2.33 6.48 -24.55
C GLU A 4 0.86 6.95 -24.54
N GLY A 5 0.55 8.13 -25.10
CA GLY A 5 -0.85 8.59 -25.15
C GLY A 5 -1.11 10.10 -25.32
N ILE A 6 -2.40 10.44 -25.25
CA ILE A 6 -2.89 11.82 -25.27
C ILE A 6 -2.93 12.32 -23.82
N ASN A 7 -2.33 13.49 -23.55
CA ASN A 7 -2.53 14.16 -22.26
C ASN A 7 -4.01 14.55 -22.15
N LEU A 8 -4.70 13.92 -21.19
CA LEU A 8 -6.15 13.99 -21.01
C LEU A 8 -6.64 15.41 -20.67
N ARG A 9 -5.75 16.33 -20.30
CA ARG A 9 -6.09 17.77 -20.15
C ARG A 9 -6.53 18.41 -21.46
N TYR A 10 -6.11 17.86 -22.60
CA TYR A 10 -6.50 18.38 -23.92
C TYR A 10 -7.81 17.79 -24.45
N LEU A 11 -8.56 17.01 -23.66
CA LEU A 11 -9.86 16.47 -24.09
C LEU A 11 -10.85 17.57 -24.50
N GLY A 12 -10.83 18.74 -23.86
CA GLY A 12 -11.67 19.87 -24.27
C GLY A 12 -11.24 20.50 -25.60
N VAL A 13 -9.95 20.43 -25.95
CA VAL A 13 -9.44 20.86 -27.27
C VAL A 13 -9.82 19.84 -28.34
N VAL A 14 -9.77 18.54 -28.02
CA VAL A 14 -10.29 17.50 -28.93
C VAL A 14 -11.78 17.70 -29.17
N LEU A 15 -12.54 18.05 -28.14
CA LEU A 15 -13.97 18.33 -28.26
C LEU A 15 -14.26 19.49 -29.23
N SER A 16 -13.43 20.54 -29.23
CA SER A 16 -13.61 21.70 -30.12
C SER A 16 -13.28 21.41 -31.59
N LEU A 17 -12.47 20.38 -31.86
CA LEU A 17 -12.09 19.99 -33.22
C LEU A 17 -13.15 19.12 -33.91
N ILE A 18 -14.08 18.56 -33.16
CA ILE A 18 -15.18 17.75 -33.71
C ILE A 18 -16.23 18.72 -34.28
N PRO A 19 -16.71 18.54 -35.53
CA PRO A 19 -17.62 19.48 -36.19
C PRO A 19 -19.04 19.45 -35.61
N ILE A 20 -19.69 20.61 -35.48
CA ILE A 20 -21.05 20.78 -34.92
C ILE A 20 -22.11 20.48 -35.96
N ASP A 21 -22.08 19.26 -36.49
CA ASP A 21 -23.06 18.77 -37.44
C ASP A 21 -24.09 17.87 -36.72
N GLU A 22 -25.32 17.79 -37.25
CA GLU A 22 -26.38 16.91 -36.72
C GLU A 22 -26.12 15.41 -36.99
N GLU A 23 -24.92 15.04 -37.45
CA GLU A 23 -24.53 13.66 -37.62
C GLU A 23 -24.52 12.91 -36.28
N VAL A 24 -25.23 11.78 -36.25
CA VAL A 24 -25.41 10.93 -35.06
C VAL A 24 -24.07 10.51 -34.44
N MET A 25 -23.06 10.28 -35.28
CA MET A 25 -21.72 9.87 -34.83
C MET A 25 -20.94 11.03 -34.18
N SER A 26 -20.97 12.23 -34.77
CA SER A 26 -20.33 13.41 -34.19
C SER A 26 -20.92 13.72 -32.81
N PHE A 27 -22.25 13.67 -32.69
CA PHE A 27 -22.95 13.85 -31.42
C PHE A 27 -22.54 12.82 -30.36
N ALA A 28 -22.53 11.53 -30.70
CA ALA A 28 -22.18 10.46 -29.76
C ALA A 28 -20.76 10.62 -29.21
N VAL A 29 -19.78 10.88 -30.09
CA VAL A 29 -18.37 11.05 -29.69
C VAL A 29 -18.21 12.22 -28.72
N ARG A 30 -18.91 13.34 -28.96
CA ARG A 30 -18.90 14.50 -28.06
C ARG A 30 -19.51 14.19 -26.70
N SER A 31 -20.63 13.47 -26.68
CA SER A 31 -21.27 13.04 -25.45
C SER A 31 -20.33 12.16 -24.62
N PHE A 32 -19.64 11.20 -25.24
CA PHE A 32 -18.67 10.35 -24.52
C PHE A 32 -17.46 11.12 -24.00
N ILE A 33 -16.88 12.02 -24.81
CA ILE A 33 -15.76 12.86 -24.36
C ILE A 33 -16.20 13.77 -23.21
N MET A 34 -17.41 14.33 -23.29
CA MET A 34 -17.94 15.18 -22.22
C MET A 34 -18.22 14.37 -20.94
N CYS A 35 -18.75 13.15 -21.06
CA CYS A 35 -18.92 12.23 -19.94
C CYS A 35 -17.57 11.89 -19.29
N GLU A 36 -16.52 11.67 -20.08
CA GLU A 36 -15.17 11.42 -19.58
C GLU A 36 -14.60 12.60 -18.80
N ILE A 37 -14.76 13.82 -19.32
CA ILE A 37 -14.33 15.06 -18.65
C ILE A 37 -15.08 15.23 -17.32
N LEU A 38 -16.41 15.11 -17.35
CA LEU A 38 -17.25 15.31 -16.17
C LEU A 38 -17.02 14.23 -15.11
N ALA A 39 -16.85 12.96 -15.51
CA ALA A 39 -16.57 11.88 -14.58
C ALA A 39 -15.25 12.11 -13.81
N ARG A 40 -14.26 12.74 -14.46
CA ARG A 40 -12.98 13.11 -13.81
C ARG A 40 -13.12 14.28 -12.85
N VAL A 41 -13.94 15.28 -13.19
CA VAL A 41 -14.26 16.38 -12.27
C VAL A 41 -14.97 15.83 -11.05
N ILE A 42 -16.01 15.01 -11.24
CA ILE A 42 -16.77 14.35 -10.18
C ILE A 42 -15.87 13.46 -9.30
N LYS A 43 -14.96 12.69 -9.89
CA LYS A 43 -13.96 11.92 -9.12
C LYS A 43 -13.17 12.83 -8.17
N ASN A 44 -12.70 13.97 -8.65
CA ASN A 44 -11.89 14.88 -7.86
C ASN A 44 -12.69 15.49 -6.70
N GLU A 45 -13.96 15.82 -6.92
CA GLU A 45 -14.88 16.30 -5.89
C GLU A 45 -15.17 15.22 -4.85
N ILE A 46 -15.47 13.98 -5.26
CA ILE A 46 -15.65 12.83 -4.35
C ILE A 46 -14.39 12.65 -3.49
N ASN A 47 -13.20 12.69 -4.10
CA ASN A 47 -11.95 12.58 -3.36
C ASN A 47 -11.72 13.76 -2.40
N ALA A 48 -12.16 14.97 -2.74
CA ALA A 48 -12.09 16.12 -1.84
C ALA A 48 -13.03 15.93 -0.63
N LEU A 49 -14.27 15.52 -0.87
CA LEU A 49 -15.24 15.20 0.19
C LEU A 49 -14.74 14.08 1.13
N LEU A 50 -14.12 13.05 0.57
CA LEU A 50 -13.51 11.97 1.34
C LEU A 50 -12.30 12.47 2.17
N ARG A 51 -11.49 13.39 1.63
CA ARG A 51 -10.38 14.03 2.38
C ARG A 51 -10.88 14.91 3.53
N ASP A 52 -11.90 15.72 3.29
CA ASP A 52 -12.44 16.62 4.30
C ASP A 52 -13.09 15.81 5.43
N SER A 53 -13.86 14.78 5.08
CA SER A 53 -14.40 13.84 6.08
C SER A 53 -13.31 13.07 6.83
N MET A 54 -12.22 12.67 6.18
CA MET A 54 -11.04 12.10 6.86
C MET A 54 -10.43 13.06 7.88
N SER A 55 -10.33 14.36 7.55
CA SER A 55 -9.77 15.38 8.43
C SER A 55 -10.58 15.57 9.72
N CYS A 56 -11.90 15.48 9.63
CA CYS A 56 -12.79 15.67 10.77
C CYS A 56 -12.77 14.48 11.75
N TRP A 57 -12.64 13.24 11.25
CA TRP A 57 -12.92 12.05 12.06
C TRP A 57 -11.69 11.20 12.43
N LYS A 58 -10.53 11.39 11.78
CA LYS A 58 -9.24 10.74 12.07
C LYS A 58 -9.23 9.19 12.14
N ILE A 59 -10.35 8.52 11.90
CA ILE A 59 -10.49 7.05 11.86
C ILE A 59 -11.26 6.70 10.57
N PRO A 60 -10.77 5.76 9.75
CA PRO A 60 -11.45 5.37 8.53
C PRO A 60 -12.65 4.45 8.83
N MET A 61 -13.81 5.02 9.16
CA MET A 61 -15.06 4.24 9.24
C MET A 61 -15.74 4.17 7.86
N GLU A 62 -15.64 3.00 7.23
CA GLU A 62 -16.17 2.74 5.88
C GLU A 62 -17.65 3.13 5.71
N ALA A 63 -18.48 2.86 6.72
CA ALA A 63 -19.92 3.14 6.67
C ALA A 63 -20.25 4.63 6.45
N ARG A 64 -19.46 5.54 7.01
CA ARG A 64 -19.69 6.99 6.88
C ARG A 64 -19.24 7.53 5.53
N TYR A 65 -18.14 7.00 4.98
CA TYR A 65 -17.71 7.34 3.62
C TYR A 65 -18.72 6.86 2.58
N ARG A 66 -19.28 5.66 2.77
CA ARG A 66 -20.37 5.17 1.91
C ARG A 66 -21.57 6.13 1.97
N SER A 67 -21.97 6.61 3.15
CA SER A 67 -23.06 7.60 3.28
C SER A 67 -22.77 8.89 2.52
N ALA A 68 -21.58 9.47 2.72
CA ALA A 68 -21.20 10.72 2.06
C ALA A 68 -21.17 10.59 0.52
N VAL A 69 -20.68 9.46 0.01
CA VAL A 69 -20.66 9.19 -1.44
C VAL A 69 -22.07 9.01 -1.99
N VAL A 70 -22.95 8.26 -1.31
CA VAL A 70 -24.36 8.10 -1.74
C VAL A 70 -25.09 9.44 -1.75
N GLU A 71 -24.94 10.25 -0.70
CA GLU A 71 -25.56 11.57 -0.61
C GLU A 71 -25.12 12.47 -1.77
N TYR A 72 -23.82 12.49 -2.08
CA TYR A 72 -23.29 13.25 -3.20
C TYR A 72 -23.78 12.72 -4.57
N LEU A 73 -23.77 11.40 -4.79
CA LEU A 73 -24.25 10.82 -6.05
C LEU A 73 -25.75 11.06 -6.25
N ASN A 74 -26.55 10.99 -5.19
CA ASN A 74 -27.97 11.34 -5.25
C ASN A 74 -28.19 12.80 -5.65
N PHE A 75 -27.41 13.72 -5.07
CA PHE A 75 -27.48 15.14 -5.40
C PHE A 75 -27.10 15.44 -6.87
N VAL A 76 -26.07 14.76 -7.38
CA VAL A 76 -25.57 15.01 -8.75
C VAL A 76 -26.40 14.30 -9.82
N LEU A 77 -26.79 13.04 -9.60
CA LEU A 77 -27.37 12.17 -10.62
C LEU A 77 -28.90 12.05 -10.57
N VAL A 78 -29.51 12.13 -9.37
CA VAL A 78 -30.93 11.78 -9.18
C VAL A 78 -31.79 13.01 -8.90
N GLU A 79 -31.30 13.96 -8.10
CA GLU A 79 -32.12 15.08 -7.62
C GLU A 79 -32.35 16.15 -8.70
N ASP A 80 -33.57 16.28 -9.22
CA ASP A 80 -34.00 17.37 -10.12
C ASP A 80 -34.39 18.66 -9.40
N SER A 81 -33.64 18.98 -8.35
CA SER A 81 -33.78 20.20 -7.58
C SER A 81 -33.09 21.37 -8.29
N PRO A 82 -33.63 22.61 -8.20
CA PRO A 82 -32.96 23.80 -8.72
C PRO A 82 -31.57 24.01 -8.09
N LYS A 83 -31.31 23.43 -6.92
CA LYS A 83 -29.98 23.42 -6.28
C LYS A 83 -28.97 22.56 -7.02
N SER A 84 -29.40 21.40 -7.53
CA SER A 84 -28.56 20.52 -8.34
C SER A 84 -28.20 21.21 -9.65
N THR A 85 -29.17 21.77 -10.38
CA THR A 85 -28.90 22.50 -11.63
C THR A 85 -27.97 23.70 -11.40
N ALA A 86 -28.17 24.46 -10.32
CA ALA A 86 -27.27 25.54 -9.95
C ALA A 86 -25.85 25.06 -9.62
N TYR A 87 -25.67 23.87 -9.04
CA TYR A 87 -24.35 23.27 -8.81
C TYR A 87 -23.67 22.85 -10.13
N TRP A 88 -24.43 22.27 -11.06
CA TRP A 88 -23.91 21.94 -12.39
C TRP A 88 -23.42 23.18 -13.14
N ASP A 89 -24.18 24.28 -13.06
CA ASP A 89 -23.84 25.53 -13.73
C ASP A 89 -22.74 26.34 -13.02
N GLY A 90 -22.78 26.39 -11.68
CA GLY A 90 -21.88 27.20 -10.87
C GLY A 90 -20.56 26.52 -10.48
N CYS A 91 -20.52 25.19 -10.43
CA CYS A 91 -19.33 24.42 -10.03
C CYS A 91 -18.79 23.55 -11.17
N LEU A 92 -19.58 22.61 -11.69
CA LEU A 92 -19.06 21.60 -12.63
C LEU A 92 -18.62 22.21 -13.97
N LYS A 93 -19.39 23.13 -14.55
CA LYS A 93 -19.03 23.83 -15.81
C LYS A 93 -17.73 24.64 -15.68
N PRO A 94 -17.55 25.53 -14.67
CA PRO A 94 -16.29 26.24 -14.47
C PRO A 94 -15.09 25.33 -14.22
N LEU A 95 -15.27 24.24 -13.45
CA LEU A 95 -14.19 23.28 -13.19
C LEU A 95 -13.78 22.55 -14.48
N ALA A 96 -14.74 22.14 -15.30
CA ALA A 96 -14.47 21.53 -16.61
C ALA A 96 -13.72 22.51 -17.53
N GLN A 97 -14.11 23.79 -17.56
CA GLN A 97 -13.42 24.81 -18.34
C GLN A 97 -11.99 25.05 -17.85
N ARG A 98 -11.78 25.15 -16.53
CA ARG A 98 -10.47 25.41 -15.93
C ARG A 98 -9.48 24.27 -16.14
N PHE A 99 -9.92 23.02 -15.98
CA PHE A 99 -9.02 21.87 -15.99
C PHE A 99 -8.84 21.21 -17.36
N PHE A 100 -9.84 21.33 -18.24
CA PHE A 100 -9.84 20.63 -19.54
C PHE A 100 -9.97 21.57 -20.74
N HIS A 101 -9.98 22.89 -20.54
CA HIS A 101 -10.08 23.90 -21.59
C HIS A 101 -11.32 23.74 -22.50
N VAL A 102 -12.45 23.35 -21.93
CA VAL A 102 -13.72 23.21 -22.66
C VAL A 102 -14.16 24.58 -23.22
N GLN A 103 -14.47 24.63 -24.52
CA GLN A 103 -14.90 25.83 -25.23
C GLN A 103 -16.44 25.85 -25.45
N ARG A 104 -16.95 26.93 -26.05
CA ARG A 104 -18.37 27.06 -26.46
C ARG A 104 -18.74 25.92 -27.43
N PRO A 105 -19.99 25.41 -27.41
CA PRO A 105 -21.20 25.93 -26.74
C PRO A 105 -21.43 25.41 -25.30
N TYR A 106 -20.64 24.45 -24.82
CA TYR A 106 -20.90 23.74 -23.56
C TYR A 106 -20.69 24.59 -22.29
N THR A 107 -19.96 25.68 -22.42
CA THR A 107 -19.69 26.65 -21.34
C THR A 107 -20.74 27.75 -21.24
N GLU A 108 -21.74 27.78 -22.13
CA GLU A 108 -22.77 28.81 -22.10
C GLU A 108 -23.75 28.59 -20.94
N PRO A 109 -24.22 29.68 -20.30
CA PRO A 109 -25.17 29.60 -19.18
C PRO A 109 -26.47 28.88 -19.57
N TYR A 110 -26.89 29.02 -20.82
CA TYR A 110 -28.15 28.47 -21.34
C TYR A 110 -28.05 27.02 -21.80
N PHE A 111 -26.85 26.43 -21.86
CA PHE A 111 -26.69 25.05 -22.32
C PHE A 111 -27.05 24.06 -21.18
N PRO A 112 -28.10 23.22 -21.31
CA PRO A 112 -28.52 22.32 -20.25
C PRO A 112 -27.61 21.09 -20.19
N LEU A 113 -26.45 21.25 -19.55
CA LEU A 113 -25.41 20.21 -19.49
C LEU A 113 -25.88 18.95 -18.74
N LYS A 114 -26.66 19.13 -17.67
CA LYS A 114 -27.23 18.03 -16.89
C LYS A 114 -28.17 17.16 -17.75
N GLU A 115 -29.08 17.79 -18.49
CA GLU A 115 -30.02 17.08 -19.38
C GLU A 115 -29.30 16.41 -20.54
N PHE A 116 -28.27 17.07 -21.10
CA PHE A 116 -27.46 16.53 -22.18
C PHE A 116 -26.79 15.19 -21.81
N VAL A 117 -26.29 15.07 -20.58
CA VAL A 117 -25.61 13.87 -20.09
C VAL A 117 -26.60 12.82 -19.54
N LEU A 118 -27.61 13.24 -18.77
CA LEU A 118 -28.48 12.32 -18.03
C LEU A 118 -29.74 11.87 -18.77
N HIS A 119 -30.24 12.66 -19.72
CA HIS A 119 -31.49 12.34 -20.42
C HIS A 119 -31.31 12.20 -21.94
N GLY A 120 -30.15 12.60 -22.46
CA GLY A 120 -29.95 12.78 -23.89
C GLY A 120 -30.90 13.85 -24.46
N VAL A 121 -30.70 14.26 -25.71
CA VAL A 121 -31.59 15.25 -26.33
C VAL A 121 -32.94 14.59 -26.63
N ARG A 122 -33.92 14.73 -25.72
CA ARG A 122 -35.31 14.37 -25.99
C ARG A 122 -35.93 15.51 -26.81
N LYS A 123 -35.90 15.43 -28.15
CA LYS A 123 -36.66 16.36 -29.00
C LYS A 123 -38.15 16.29 -28.59
N LYS A 124 -38.65 17.32 -27.92
CA LYS A 124 -40.11 17.53 -27.75
C LYS A 124 -40.71 17.69 -29.15
N GLY A 125 -41.40 16.66 -29.65
CA GLY A 125 -42.32 16.82 -30.78
C GLY A 125 -42.19 15.86 -31.97
N THR A 126 -41.21 14.96 -32.04
CA THR A 126 -41.17 13.98 -33.15
C THR A 126 -41.44 12.58 -32.64
N LYS A 127 -42.67 12.10 -32.89
CA LYS A 127 -42.93 10.66 -32.96
C LYS A 127 -42.07 10.11 -34.10
N THR A 128 -41.46 8.94 -33.87
CA THR A 128 -40.62 8.15 -34.78
C THR A 128 -39.18 8.64 -35.06
N SER A 129 -38.22 8.13 -34.28
CA SER A 129 -37.11 7.31 -34.83
C SER A 129 -36.53 6.44 -33.70
N GLU A 130 -36.55 5.13 -33.88
CA GLU A 130 -36.21 4.10 -32.87
C GLU A 130 -34.73 4.05 -32.46
N GLY A 131 -33.91 5.00 -32.94
CA GLY A 131 -32.49 5.13 -32.61
C GLY A 131 -32.23 6.05 -31.42
N GLY A 132 -32.82 7.25 -31.39
CA GLY A 132 -32.42 8.34 -30.47
C GLY A 132 -32.57 8.01 -28.97
N GLY A 133 -33.59 7.23 -28.60
CA GLY A 133 -33.80 6.81 -27.20
C GLY A 133 -32.78 5.79 -26.69
N LYS A 134 -32.24 4.93 -27.58
CA LYS A 134 -31.25 3.90 -27.22
C LYS A 134 -29.83 4.47 -27.04
N TYR A 135 -29.54 5.60 -27.67
CA TYR A 135 -28.24 6.28 -27.52
C TYR A 135 -28.16 7.05 -26.21
N GLY A 136 -29.23 7.77 -25.84
CA GLY A 136 -29.31 8.49 -24.57
C GLY A 136 -29.07 7.57 -23.38
N THR A 137 -29.58 6.33 -23.42
CA THR A 137 -29.41 5.35 -22.35
C THR A 137 -27.97 4.81 -22.24
N LYS A 138 -27.28 4.65 -23.37
CA LYS A 138 -25.89 4.16 -23.37
C LYS A 138 -24.89 5.20 -22.87
N VAL A 139 -25.16 6.49 -23.13
CA VAL A 139 -24.30 7.60 -22.66
C VAL A 139 -24.36 7.73 -21.14
N THR A 140 -25.56 7.63 -20.57
CA THR A 140 -25.78 7.66 -19.12
C THR A 140 -25.19 6.45 -18.42
N GLU A 141 -25.42 5.26 -18.98
CA GLU A 141 -24.81 4.02 -18.48
C GLU A 141 -23.28 4.13 -18.47
N TYR A 142 -22.68 4.60 -19.58
CA TYR A 142 -21.24 4.85 -19.65
C TYR A 142 -20.78 5.85 -18.59
N PHE A 143 -21.50 6.96 -18.42
CA PHE A 143 -21.14 7.99 -17.45
C PHE A 143 -21.11 7.47 -16.01
N ILE A 144 -22.13 6.70 -15.61
CA ILE A 144 -22.22 6.10 -14.27
C ILE A 144 -21.09 5.09 -14.07
N LEU A 145 -20.91 4.17 -15.01
CA LEU A 145 -19.83 3.18 -14.95
C LEU A 145 -18.45 3.83 -14.93
N ARG A 146 -18.30 4.96 -15.63
CA ARG A 146 -17.03 5.68 -15.68
C ARG A 146 -16.74 6.41 -14.37
N ILE A 147 -17.74 7.03 -13.74
CA ILE A 147 -17.60 7.59 -12.39
C ILE A 147 -17.19 6.48 -11.41
N ALA A 148 -17.88 5.34 -11.46
CA ALA A 148 -17.60 4.20 -10.59
C ALA A 148 -16.16 3.69 -10.75
N ALA A 149 -15.72 3.48 -11.99
CA ALA A 149 -14.37 3.04 -12.30
C ALA A 149 -13.31 4.06 -11.86
N LEU A 150 -13.54 5.36 -12.10
CA LEU A 150 -12.59 6.41 -11.78
C LEU A 150 -12.50 6.69 -10.27
N ALA A 151 -13.62 6.58 -9.56
CA ALA A 151 -13.71 6.75 -8.12
C ALA A 151 -13.38 5.46 -7.32
N ALA A 152 -13.06 4.36 -8.01
CA ALA A 152 -12.80 3.05 -7.41
C ALA A 152 -13.98 2.56 -6.52
N VAL A 153 -15.21 2.77 -7.00
CA VAL A 153 -16.45 2.40 -6.31
C VAL A 153 -17.13 1.26 -7.08
N ARG A 154 -17.54 0.20 -6.38
CA ARG A 154 -18.37 -0.86 -6.94
C ARG A 154 -19.85 -0.51 -6.74
N LEU A 155 -20.51 -0.22 -7.85
CA LEU A 155 -21.95 0.04 -7.89
C LEU A 155 -22.70 -1.23 -8.28
N SER A 156 -23.89 -1.42 -7.70
CA SER A 156 -24.79 -2.48 -8.12
C SER A 156 -25.27 -2.26 -9.57
N PRO A 157 -25.55 -3.32 -10.35
CA PRO A 157 -26.02 -3.18 -11.73
C PRO A 157 -27.39 -2.47 -11.83
N LEU A 158 -28.13 -2.38 -10.72
CA LEU A 158 -29.44 -1.73 -10.64
C LEU A 158 -29.35 -0.21 -10.54
N VAL A 159 -28.16 0.36 -10.28
CA VAL A 159 -27.97 1.81 -10.14
C VAL A 159 -28.35 2.56 -11.40
N VAL A 160 -28.00 2.01 -12.57
CA VAL A 160 -28.30 2.62 -13.87
C VAL A 160 -29.82 2.77 -14.04
N ASP A 161 -30.58 1.70 -13.79
CA ASP A 161 -32.04 1.71 -13.85
C ASP A 161 -32.68 2.66 -12.83
N LYS A 162 -32.13 2.76 -11.62
CA LYS A 162 -32.60 3.67 -10.58
C LYS A 162 -32.40 5.13 -10.98
N VAL A 163 -31.24 5.49 -11.52
CA VAL A 163 -30.95 6.85 -12.00
C VAL A 163 -31.89 7.22 -13.15
N PHE A 164 -32.15 6.32 -14.11
CA PHE A 164 -33.14 6.57 -15.17
C PHE A 164 -34.56 6.82 -14.64
N ARG A 165 -34.95 6.09 -13.59
CA ARG A 165 -36.26 6.22 -12.95
C ARG A 165 -36.32 7.34 -11.90
N GLN A 166 -35.24 8.10 -11.73
CA GLN A 166 -35.09 9.13 -10.71
C GLN A 166 -35.40 8.62 -9.30
N GLN A 167 -34.96 7.39 -9.01
CA GLN A 167 -35.08 6.79 -7.68
C GLN A 167 -33.80 7.05 -6.88
N PRO A 168 -33.90 7.36 -5.57
CA PRO A 168 -32.73 7.59 -4.74
C PRO A 168 -31.90 6.32 -4.57
N LEU A 169 -30.59 6.49 -4.59
CA LEU A 169 -29.60 5.45 -4.28
C LEU A 169 -29.51 5.24 -2.77
N ASN A 170 -29.36 3.99 -2.37
CA ASN A 170 -29.22 3.56 -0.98
C ASN A 170 -27.79 3.08 -0.70
N LEU A 171 -27.44 2.94 0.59
CA LEU A 171 -26.14 2.40 1.02
C LEU A 171 -25.83 1.01 0.43
N TRP A 172 -26.86 0.18 0.22
CA TRP A 172 -26.74 -1.17 -0.37
C TRP A 172 -26.44 -1.17 -1.86
N ASP A 173 -26.61 -0.03 -2.55
CA ASP A 173 -26.25 0.12 -3.95
C ASP A 173 -24.73 0.31 -4.15
N LEU A 174 -24.01 0.60 -3.06
CA LEU A 174 -22.54 0.58 -2.99
C LEU A 174 -22.09 -0.76 -2.38
N GLU A 175 -21.69 -1.69 -3.25
CA GLU A 175 -21.20 -3.02 -2.82
C GLU A 175 -19.87 -2.88 -2.05
N GLY A 176 -19.05 -1.88 -2.39
CA GLY A 176 -17.84 -1.51 -1.66
C GLY A 176 -16.88 -0.68 -2.50
N PHE A 177 -15.75 -0.29 -1.91
CA PHE A 177 -14.64 0.32 -2.67
C PHE A 177 -13.80 -0.79 -3.30
N SER A 178 -13.46 -0.68 -4.59
CA SER A 178 -12.71 -1.72 -5.32
C SER A 178 -11.26 -1.81 -4.88
N GLU A 179 -10.71 -0.72 -4.35
CA GLU A 179 -9.44 -0.70 -3.64
C GLU A 179 -9.76 -0.39 -2.18
N GLN A 180 -9.72 -1.39 -1.31
CA GLN A 180 -9.43 -1.11 0.08
C GLN A 180 -8.09 -0.37 0.05
N VAL A 181 -8.09 0.90 0.44
CA VAL A 181 -6.84 1.61 0.66
C VAL A 181 -6.08 0.73 1.66
N LYS A 182 -5.03 0.06 1.17
CA LYS A 182 -4.01 -0.57 2.00
C LYS A 182 -3.35 0.57 2.76
N HIS A 183 -4.04 1.08 3.77
CA HIS A 183 -3.57 2.20 4.55
C HIS A 183 -2.46 1.64 5.42
N MET A 184 -1.25 1.57 4.88
CA MET A 184 -0.08 1.30 5.70
C MET A 184 -0.10 2.32 6.82
N ASN A 185 -0.18 1.87 8.07
CA ASN A 185 -0.05 2.76 9.20
C ASN A 185 1.41 3.22 9.29
N ILE A 186 1.82 4.12 8.39
CA ILE A 186 3.20 4.60 8.21
C ILE A 186 3.74 5.15 9.52
N ILE A 187 2.88 5.82 10.30
CA ILE A 187 3.23 6.36 11.62
C ILE A 187 3.53 5.22 12.58
N ALA A 188 2.69 4.17 12.64
CA ALA A 188 2.95 3.02 13.51
C ALA A 188 4.20 2.25 13.08
N ASP A 189 4.44 2.06 11.79
CA ASP A 189 5.65 1.42 11.29
C ASP A 189 6.91 2.23 11.63
N ALA A 190 6.94 3.51 11.28
CA ALA A 190 8.08 4.40 11.59
C ALA A 190 8.33 4.51 13.10
N THR A 191 7.28 4.61 13.92
CA THR A 191 7.43 4.63 15.38
C THR A 191 7.88 3.28 15.93
N GLY A 192 7.42 2.16 15.33
CA GLY A 192 7.90 0.82 15.64
C GLY A 192 9.39 0.66 15.36
N ASN A 193 9.85 1.07 14.17
CA ASN A 193 11.27 1.02 13.78
C ASN A 193 12.13 1.88 14.71
N ASN A 194 11.63 3.05 15.10
CA ASN A 194 12.31 3.95 16.04
C ASN A 194 12.47 3.31 17.43
N PHE A 195 11.39 2.73 17.99
CA PHE A 195 11.48 2.01 19.27
C PHE A 195 12.39 0.78 19.19
N ALA A 196 12.31 0.00 18.11
CA ALA A 196 13.18 -1.16 17.91
C ALA A 196 14.66 -0.74 17.87
N TYR A 197 14.97 0.34 17.16
CA TYR A 197 16.31 0.90 17.10
C TYR A 197 16.82 1.38 18.46
N HIS A 198 16.00 2.10 19.23
CA HIS A 198 16.36 2.49 20.59
C HIS A 198 16.59 1.29 21.51
N GLY A 199 15.76 0.24 21.41
CA GLY A 199 15.97 -1.00 22.17
C GLY A 199 17.32 -1.67 21.86
N LEU A 200 17.73 -1.69 20.59
CA LEU A 200 19.03 -2.21 20.18
C LEU A 200 20.21 -1.33 20.62
N LEU A 201 20.04 0.00 20.59
CA LEU A 201 21.06 0.93 21.06
C LEU A 201 21.34 0.77 22.55
N GLU A 202 20.30 0.67 23.38
CA GLU A 202 20.45 0.47 24.82
C GLU A 202 21.21 -0.83 25.12
N LEU A 203 20.90 -1.92 24.41
CA LEU A 203 21.65 -3.18 24.55
C LEU A 203 23.14 -3.02 24.22
N LYS A 204 23.47 -2.19 23.22
CA LYS A 204 24.85 -2.01 22.73
C LYS A 204 25.68 -1.05 23.58
N GLU A 205 25.10 0.07 23.99
CA GLU A 205 25.85 1.17 24.62
C GLU A 205 25.83 1.09 26.15
N THR A 206 24.65 0.91 26.74
CA THR A 206 24.44 0.95 28.19
C THR A 206 24.42 -0.45 28.79
N GLY A 207 24.03 -1.46 28.01
CA GLY A 207 23.79 -2.82 28.49
C GLY A 207 22.57 -2.90 29.41
N ASP A 208 21.65 -1.93 29.33
CA ASP A 208 20.44 -1.90 30.14
C ASP A 208 19.32 -2.73 29.48
N TYR A 209 19.16 -3.95 29.98
CA TYR A 209 18.14 -4.90 29.53
C TYR A 209 16.72 -4.49 29.92
N GLU A 210 16.52 -3.76 31.02
CA GLU A 210 15.16 -3.36 31.45
C GLU A 210 14.58 -2.32 30.49
N SER A 211 15.37 -1.29 30.20
CA SER A 211 15.00 -0.23 29.25
C SER A 211 14.82 -0.80 27.84
N ALA A 212 15.72 -1.68 27.39
CA ALA A 212 15.59 -2.36 26.10
C ALA A 212 14.29 -3.16 25.99
N GLY A 213 13.94 -3.93 27.04
CA GLY A 213 12.70 -4.69 27.08
C GLY A 213 11.44 -3.81 27.02
N PHE A 214 11.47 -2.62 27.64
CA PHE A 214 10.39 -1.65 27.51
C PHE A 214 10.22 -1.18 26.05
N TYR A 215 11.31 -0.81 25.38
CA TYR A 215 11.27 -0.35 23.99
C TYR A 215 10.76 -1.43 23.03
N PHE A 216 11.22 -2.69 23.16
CA PHE A 216 10.73 -3.78 22.32
C PHE A 216 9.24 -4.04 22.52
N ARG A 217 8.73 -3.99 23.75
CA ARG A 217 7.29 -4.11 24.01
C ARG A 217 6.48 -3.00 23.34
N GLN A 218 6.97 -1.76 23.36
CA GLN A 218 6.32 -0.66 22.65
C GLN A 218 6.35 -0.88 21.12
N ALA A 219 7.49 -1.33 20.58
CA ALA A 219 7.63 -1.64 19.15
C ALA A 219 6.63 -2.73 18.72
N ILE A 220 6.51 -3.83 19.47
CA ILE A 220 5.57 -4.93 19.18
C ILE A 220 4.12 -4.42 19.09
N VAL A 221 3.70 -3.54 20.01
CA VAL A 221 2.35 -2.96 19.98
C VAL A 221 2.15 -2.16 18.69
N LYS A 222 3.13 -1.34 18.30
CA LYS A 222 3.06 -0.54 17.07
C LYS A 222 3.05 -1.40 15.80
N TYR A 223 3.88 -2.43 15.74
CA TYR A 223 3.87 -3.36 14.60
C TYR A 223 2.58 -4.17 14.51
N ARG A 224 2.01 -4.62 15.63
CA ARG A 224 0.69 -5.28 15.62
C ARG A 224 -0.41 -4.33 15.11
N MET A 225 -0.37 -3.05 15.47
CA MET A 225 -1.27 -2.03 14.90
C MET A 225 -1.04 -1.84 13.40
N ALA A 226 0.21 -1.87 12.93
CA ALA A 226 0.52 -1.78 11.50
C ALA A 226 0.03 -3.03 10.74
N LEU A 227 0.17 -4.23 11.30
CA LEU A 227 -0.30 -5.47 10.68
C LEU A 227 -1.82 -5.59 10.57
N GLN A 228 -2.59 -4.92 11.43
CA GLN A 228 -4.05 -4.84 11.26
C GLN A 228 -4.43 -4.20 9.92
N SER A 229 -3.61 -3.26 9.44
CA SER A 229 -3.82 -2.60 8.17
C SER A 229 -3.28 -3.38 6.96
N ASN A 230 -2.15 -4.08 7.15
CA ASN A 230 -1.46 -4.86 6.11
C ASN A 230 -0.94 -6.19 6.70
N PRO A 231 -1.73 -7.28 6.64
CA PRO A 231 -1.42 -8.52 7.36
C PRO A 231 -0.25 -9.33 6.77
N ASN A 232 0.09 -9.13 5.49
CA ASN A 232 1.08 -9.93 4.74
C ASN A 232 2.25 -9.08 4.22
N ASN A 233 2.59 -7.99 4.91
CA ASN A 233 3.75 -7.19 4.53
C ASN A 233 5.04 -7.88 5.04
N PRO A 234 5.98 -8.30 4.16
CA PRO A 234 7.14 -9.08 4.58
C PRO A 234 8.07 -8.31 5.53
N GLN A 235 8.36 -7.04 5.27
CA GLN A 235 9.25 -6.24 6.13
C GLN A 235 8.68 -6.02 7.53
N LEU A 236 7.36 -5.79 7.64
CA LEU A 236 6.70 -5.63 8.94
C LEU A 236 6.70 -6.93 9.74
N LEU A 237 6.54 -8.08 9.07
CA LEU A 237 6.60 -9.38 9.72
C LEU A 237 8.02 -9.69 10.20
N GLU A 238 9.04 -9.36 9.39
CA GLU A 238 10.45 -9.45 9.77
C GLU A 238 10.77 -8.61 11.01
N HIS A 239 10.46 -7.32 10.99
CA HIS A 239 10.72 -6.44 12.14
C HIS A 239 9.97 -6.88 13.40
N LEU A 240 8.73 -7.36 13.26
CA LEU A 240 7.97 -7.90 14.38
C LEU A 240 8.63 -9.18 14.93
N ALA A 241 9.08 -10.08 14.07
CA ALA A 241 9.73 -11.32 14.49
C ALA A 241 11.00 -11.03 15.28
N ILE A 242 11.84 -10.10 14.79
CA ILE A 242 13.04 -9.62 15.49
C ILE A 242 12.67 -9.01 16.84
N CYS A 243 11.66 -8.14 16.92
CA CYS A 243 11.28 -7.57 18.23
C CYS A 243 10.69 -8.59 19.22
N LEU A 244 9.94 -9.59 18.75
CA LEU A 244 9.40 -10.64 19.60
C LEU A 244 10.51 -11.54 20.15
N ALA A 245 11.45 -11.91 19.28
CA ALA A 245 12.61 -12.66 19.72
C ALA A 245 13.43 -11.84 20.74
N SER A 246 13.62 -10.52 20.55
CA SER A 246 14.47 -9.68 21.43
C SER A 246 13.85 -9.51 22.80
N GLU A 247 12.53 -9.33 22.84
CA GLU A 247 11.78 -9.35 24.08
C GLU A 247 11.91 -10.70 24.81
N SER A 248 11.80 -11.82 24.08
CA SER A 248 11.92 -13.15 24.71
C SER A 248 13.29 -13.37 25.36
N ILE A 249 14.36 -12.88 24.74
CA ILE A 249 15.73 -13.03 25.25
C ILE A 249 15.99 -12.09 26.41
N VAL A 250 15.58 -10.83 26.29
CA VAL A 250 15.66 -9.86 27.39
C VAL A 250 14.91 -10.38 28.62
N SER A 251 13.70 -10.93 28.44
CA SER A 251 12.93 -11.49 29.55
C SER A 251 13.66 -12.65 30.24
N CYS A 252 14.31 -13.53 29.47
CA CYS A 252 15.09 -14.64 30.00
C CYS A 252 16.37 -14.19 30.71
N VAL A 253 17.04 -13.14 30.23
CA VAL A 253 18.22 -12.55 30.89
C VAL A 253 17.81 -11.94 32.23
N LEU A 254 16.70 -11.20 32.28
CA LEU A 254 16.18 -10.59 33.51
C LEU A 254 15.70 -11.63 34.54
N GLU A 255 15.20 -12.78 34.10
CA GLU A 255 14.87 -13.91 34.98
C GLU A 255 16.09 -14.65 35.52
N SER A 256 17.27 -14.47 34.91
CA SER A 256 18.48 -15.20 35.27
C SER A 256 19.27 -14.47 36.36
N ASP A 257 19.80 -15.21 37.34
CA ASP A 257 20.66 -14.67 38.40
C ASP A 257 22.11 -14.38 37.93
N GLN A 258 22.41 -14.62 36.65
CA GLN A 258 23.74 -14.41 36.08
C GLN A 258 23.91 -12.95 35.65
N PRO A 259 25.14 -12.40 35.66
CA PRO A 259 25.37 -11.07 35.12
C PRO A 259 24.93 -11.00 33.66
N PRO A 260 24.27 -9.91 33.24
CA PRO A 260 23.78 -9.78 31.89
C PRO A 260 24.93 -9.90 30.88
N PRO A 261 24.79 -10.74 29.84
CA PRO A 261 25.82 -10.89 28.82
C PRO A 261 26.05 -9.58 28.08
N GLN A 262 27.27 -9.33 27.61
CA GLN A 262 27.53 -8.17 26.76
C GLN A 262 26.99 -8.44 25.35
N PHE A 263 26.22 -7.50 24.82
CA PHE A 263 25.75 -7.57 23.44
C PHE A 263 26.93 -7.38 22.48
N ARG A 264 27.32 -8.44 21.77
CA ARG A 264 28.33 -8.36 20.70
C ARG A 264 27.65 -7.92 19.40
N SER A 265 28.27 -6.99 18.67
CA SER A 265 27.61 -6.35 17.52
C SER A 265 27.11 -7.37 16.50
N GLY A 266 25.81 -7.31 16.19
CA GLY A 266 25.20 -8.10 15.11
C GLY A 266 24.66 -9.47 15.53
N HIS A 267 24.86 -9.89 16.78
CA HIS A 267 24.42 -11.20 17.26
C HIS A 267 23.65 -11.08 18.57
N TRP A 268 22.77 -12.03 18.76
CA TRP A 268 21.98 -12.14 19.96
C TRP A 268 22.84 -12.70 21.10
N PRO A 269 22.61 -12.29 22.36
CA PRO A 269 23.42 -12.78 23.46
C PRO A 269 23.24 -14.29 23.63
N GLU A 270 24.32 -15.00 23.98
CA GLU A 270 24.34 -16.44 24.23
C GLU A 270 23.45 -16.78 25.44
N VAL A 271 22.18 -17.11 25.18
CA VAL A 271 21.17 -17.40 26.19
C VAL A 271 20.34 -18.58 25.73
N THR A 272 20.15 -19.57 26.62
CA THR A 272 19.24 -20.69 26.34
C THR A 272 17.82 -20.32 26.75
N LEU A 273 16.94 -20.16 25.76
CA LEU A 273 15.52 -19.89 25.96
C LEU A 273 14.80 -21.15 26.48
N LYS A 274 13.99 -20.99 27.52
CA LYS A 274 13.14 -22.07 28.05
C LYS A 274 12.07 -22.41 27.01
N GLN A 275 12.01 -23.68 26.61
CA GLN A 275 11.01 -24.16 25.66
C GLN A 275 9.60 -24.09 26.26
N GLY A 276 8.62 -23.69 25.45
CA GLY A 276 7.20 -23.72 25.83
C GLY A 276 6.63 -22.42 26.41
N THR A 277 7.43 -21.35 26.48
CA THR A 277 6.89 -20.02 26.79
C THR A 277 6.04 -19.49 25.63
N GLN A 278 4.98 -18.76 25.96
CA GLN A 278 4.09 -18.16 24.95
C GLN A 278 4.86 -17.20 24.02
N SER A 279 5.84 -16.47 24.54
CA SER A 279 6.67 -15.55 23.76
C SER A 279 7.48 -16.27 22.68
N VAL A 280 8.03 -17.46 22.98
CA VAL A 280 8.77 -18.25 22.00
C VAL A 280 7.86 -18.81 20.91
N GLN A 281 6.65 -19.24 21.28
CA GLN A 281 5.67 -19.71 20.30
C GLN A 281 5.16 -18.58 19.40
N ASP A 282 4.91 -17.41 19.96
CA ASP A 282 4.49 -16.22 19.22
C ASP A 282 5.56 -15.80 18.21
N ALA A 283 6.84 -15.78 18.60
CA ALA A 283 7.95 -15.47 17.71
C ALA A 283 8.07 -16.50 16.57
N ASP A 284 8.07 -17.81 16.88
CA ASP A 284 8.10 -18.90 15.90
C ASP A 284 7.00 -18.74 14.84
N GLN A 285 5.76 -18.44 15.26
CA GLN A 285 4.64 -18.25 14.35
C GLN A 285 4.84 -17.05 13.41
N VAL A 286 5.37 -15.94 13.91
CA VAL A 286 5.61 -14.75 13.08
C VAL A 286 6.75 -14.98 12.10
N PHE A 287 7.83 -15.66 12.49
CA PHE A 287 8.89 -16.06 11.57
C PHE A 287 8.37 -16.94 10.43
N LEU A 288 7.57 -17.97 10.74
CA LEU A 288 6.95 -18.81 9.71
C LEU A 288 6.05 -18.01 8.77
N ARG A 289 5.25 -17.09 9.31
CA ARG A 289 4.44 -16.18 8.48
C ARG A 289 5.28 -15.24 7.61
N ALA A 290 6.45 -14.81 8.09
CA ALA A 290 7.36 -13.99 7.32
C ALA A 290 7.93 -14.77 6.13
N PHE A 291 8.27 -16.06 6.30
CA PHE A 291 8.69 -16.94 5.20
C PHE A 291 7.59 -17.22 4.18
N ASP A 292 6.34 -17.35 4.62
CA ASP A 292 5.20 -17.50 3.69
C ASP A 292 4.98 -16.23 2.85
N ALA A 293 5.32 -15.06 3.40
CA ALA A 293 5.23 -13.79 2.69
C ALA A 293 6.42 -13.53 1.75
N ASP A 294 7.63 -13.92 2.17
CA ASP A 294 8.86 -13.78 1.39
C ASP A 294 9.81 -14.99 1.59
N PRO A 295 9.72 -16.02 0.73
CA PRO A 295 10.54 -17.22 0.84
C PRO A 295 11.99 -17.04 0.34
N GLU A 296 12.32 -15.90 -0.27
CA GLU A 296 13.63 -15.60 -0.85
C GLU A 296 14.51 -14.72 0.06
N ASN A 297 14.02 -14.32 1.24
CA ASN A 297 14.77 -13.51 2.16
C ASN A 297 15.84 -14.33 2.94
N ASP A 298 17.10 -14.20 2.51
CA ASP A 298 18.24 -14.91 3.10
C ASP A 298 18.64 -14.41 4.49
N THR A 299 18.48 -13.10 4.77
CA THR A 299 18.77 -12.53 6.09
C THR A 299 17.77 -13.03 7.13
N LEU A 300 16.50 -13.17 6.76
CA LEU A 300 15.47 -13.75 7.61
C LEU A 300 15.76 -15.23 7.95
N LEU A 301 16.27 -16.00 6.99
CA LEU A 301 16.68 -17.40 7.22
C LEU A 301 17.83 -17.49 8.23
N GLY A 302 18.84 -16.63 8.10
CA GLY A 302 19.96 -16.56 9.05
C GLY A 302 19.51 -16.16 10.46
N LEU A 303 18.70 -15.11 10.58
CA LEU A 303 18.16 -14.64 11.87
C LEU A 303 17.27 -15.70 12.53
N TYR A 304 16.44 -16.40 11.76
CA TYR A 304 15.60 -17.47 12.31
C TYR A 304 16.44 -18.68 12.75
N ALA A 305 17.50 -19.01 12.00
CA ALA A 305 18.42 -20.06 12.40
C ALA A 305 19.08 -19.72 13.75
N GLU A 306 19.57 -18.50 13.92
CA GLU A 306 20.14 -18.01 15.18
C GLU A 306 19.12 -18.08 16.33
N TYR A 307 17.89 -17.65 16.09
CA TYR A 307 16.80 -17.76 17.07
C TYR A 307 16.51 -19.21 17.49
N LEU A 308 16.56 -20.16 16.53
CA LEU A 308 16.35 -21.58 16.81
C LEU A 308 17.48 -22.19 17.65
N VAL A 309 18.72 -21.72 17.48
CA VAL A 309 19.86 -22.11 18.34
C VAL A 309 19.59 -21.73 19.78
N LEU A 310 19.12 -20.51 20.02
CA LEU A 310 18.77 -20.02 21.36
C LEU A 310 17.62 -20.82 21.97
N CYS A 311 16.70 -21.33 21.15
CA CYS A 311 15.64 -22.26 21.58
C CYS A 311 16.13 -23.70 21.84
N GLY A 312 17.42 -24.01 21.62
CA GLY A 312 18.00 -25.35 21.76
C GLY A 312 17.61 -26.32 20.64
N ARG A 313 17.20 -25.82 19.46
CA ARG A 313 16.74 -26.65 18.32
C ARG A 313 17.80 -26.70 17.21
N PHE A 314 18.98 -27.22 17.56
CA PHE A 314 20.17 -27.24 16.70
C PHE A 314 19.93 -27.94 15.35
N ASP A 315 19.29 -29.11 15.34
CA ASP A 315 19.03 -29.87 14.11
C ASP A 315 18.22 -29.08 13.07
N ARG A 316 17.28 -28.25 13.53
CA ARG A 316 16.48 -27.39 12.64
C ARG A 316 17.27 -26.16 12.22
N ALA A 317 17.99 -25.55 13.15
CA ALA A 317 18.82 -24.37 12.89
C ALA A 317 19.86 -24.66 11.79
N GLU A 318 20.53 -25.80 11.85
CA GLU A 318 21.53 -26.19 10.84
C GLU A 318 20.94 -26.26 9.43
N ASN A 319 19.72 -26.79 9.27
CA ASN A 319 19.05 -26.82 7.97
C ASN A 319 18.81 -25.41 7.42
N TYR A 320 18.36 -24.48 8.26
CA TYR A 320 18.13 -23.09 7.85
C TYR A 320 19.44 -22.35 7.53
N TYR A 321 20.51 -22.56 8.32
CA TYR A 321 21.84 -22.02 8.01
C TYR A 321 22.36 -22.51 6.65
N LEU A 322 22.28 -23.81 6.39
CA LEU A 322 22.71 -24.39 5.12
C LEU A 322 21.86 -23.88 3.95
N ARG A 323 20.55 -23.68 4.13
CA ARG A 323 19.68 -23.10 3.10
C ARG A 323 20.03 -21.65 2.80
N ALA A 324 20.33 -20.84 3.81
CA ALA A 324 20.77 -19.45 3.62
C ALA A 324 22.11 -19.41 2.88
N LEU A 325 23.12 -20.14 3.39
CA LEU A 325 24.47 -20.17 2.81
C LEU A 325 24.54 -20.77 1.40
N ALA A 326 23.63 -21.69 1.05
CA ALA A 326 23.54 -22.23 -0.30
C ALA A 326 23.06 -21.21 -1.33
N ARG A 327 22.31 -20.19 -0.90
CA ARG A 327 21.77 -19.14 -1.77
C ARG A 327 22.71 -17.96 -1.85
N ASN A 328 23.04 -17.39 -0.69
CA ASN A 328 23.96 -16.28 -0.57
C ASN A 328 24.97 -16.55 0.55
N LEU A 329 26.24 -16.32 0.21
CA LEU A 329 27.35 -16.63 1.08
C LEU A 329 27.69 -15.41 1.94
N ASP A 330 26.75 -15.05 2.82
CA ASP A 330 26.89 -13.89 3.69
C ASP A 330 27.89 -14.16 4.83
N PRO A 331 28.91 -13.31 5.01
CA PRO A 331 29.93 -13.50 6.04
C PRO A 331 29.38 -13.61 7.46
N GLU A 332 28.33 -12.85 7.77
CA GLU A 332 27.71 -12.83 9.11
C GLU A 332 26.98 -14.13 9.43
N ILE A 333 26.22 -14.67 8.47
CA ILE A 333 25.53 -15.96 8.60
C ILE A 333 26.54 -17.10 8.69
N LEU A 334 27.64 -17.01 7.94
CA LEU A 334 28.71 -18.00 7.99
C LEU A 334 29.40 -17.98 9.36
N ARG A 335 29.62 -16.80 9.95
CA ARG A 335 30.22 -16.64 11.27
C ARG A 335 29.37 -17.28 12.37
N THR A 336 28.07 -17.02 12.41
CA THR A 336 27.17 -17.62 13.41
C THR A 336 27.08 -19.13 13.26
N TYR A 337 27.05 -19.63 12.02
CA TYR A 337 27.11 -21.08 11.78
C TYR A 337 28.42 -21.70 12.26
N ILE A 338 29.57 -21.03 12.04
CA ILE A 338 30.88 -21.49 12.53
C ILE A 338 30.89 -21.59 14.06
N GLU A 339 30.36 -20.59 14.75
CA GLU A 339 30.26 -20.56 16.21
C GLU A 339 29.45 -21.78 16.70
N LEU A 340 28.29 -22.06 16.09
CA LEU A 340 27.49 -23.26 16.38
C LEU A 340 28.23 -24.58 16.11
N VAL A 341 28.92 -24.71 14.98
CA VAL A 341 29.68 -25.93 14.65
C VAL A 341 30.83 -26.14 15.64
N SER A 342 31.43 -25.05 16.14
CA SER A 342 32.47 -25.11 17.15
C SER A 342 31.96 -25.66 18.48
N GLU A 343 30.75 -25.25 18.90
CA GLU A 343 30.08 -25.75 20.10
C GLU A 343 29.69 -27.23 19.98
N SER A 344 29.31 -27.67 18.79
CA SER A 344 28.96 -29.08 18.51
C SER A 344 30.16 -30.05 18.56
N GLY A 345 31.39 -29.54 18.75
CA GLY A 345 32.61 -30.34 18.88
C GLY A 345 33.25 -30.78 17.55
N GLN A 346 32.74 -30.29 16.41
CA GLN A 346 33.27 -30.62 15.08
C GLN A 346 34.41 -29.69 14.65
N ALA A 347 35.49 -29.66 15.44
CA ALA A 347 36.58 -28.68 15.28
C ALA A 347 37.23 -28.65 13.87
N ARG A 348 37.34 -29.81 13.21
CA ARG A 348 37.90 -29.88 11.84
C ARG A 348 37.00 -29.21 10.80
N TYR A 349 35.68 -29.35 10.95
CA TYR A 349 34.72 -28.76 10.03
C TYR A 349 34.62 -27.24 10.26
N ALA A 350 34.57 -26.81 11.53
CA ALA A 350 34.66 -25.39 11.89
C ALA A 350 35.92 -24.72 11.32
N TYR A 351 37.08 -25.38 11.38
CA TYR A 351 38.33 -24.84 10.83
C TYR A 351 38.27 -24.61 9.31
N LEU A 352 37.65 -25.53 8.55
CA LEU A 352 37.47 -25.35 7.11
C LEU A 352 36.54 -24.18 6.79
N LEU A 353 35.47 -24.02 7.55
CA LEU A 353 34.55 -22.90 7.41
C LEU A 353 35.20 -21.56 7.77
N TYR A 354 36.04 -21.52 8.81
CA TYR A 354 36.85 -20.33 9.14
C TYR A 354 37.78 -19.92 7.99
N LEU A 355 38.44 -20.88 7.33
CA LEU A 355 39.26 -20.60 6.15
C LEU A 355 38.43 -20.04 4.99
N MET A 356 37.21 -20.54 4.81
CA MET A 356 36.28 -20.03 3.81
C MET A 356 35.87 -18.59 4.12
N LEU A 357 35.50 -18.29 5.36
CA LEU A 357 35.15 -16.94 5.81
C LEU A 357 36.30 -15.96 5.58
N TYR A 358 37.52 -16.32 5.96
CA TYR A 358 38.69 -15.45 5.78
C TYR A 358 38.94 -15.10 4.30
N ARG A 359 38.77 -16.07 3.39
CA ARG A 359 38.89 -15.84 1.95
C ARG A 359 37.81 -14.93 1.41
N LEU A 360 36.57 -15.03 1.90
CA LEU A 360 35.47 -14.16 1.48
C LEU A 360 35.68 -12.72 1.93
N LEU A 361 36.10 -12.52 3.18
CA LEU A 361 36.41 -11.20 3.71
C LEU A 361 37.56 -10.55 2.94
N ALA A 362 38.65 -11.29 2.71
CA ALA A 362 39.78 -10.81 1.92
C ALA A 362 39.34 -10.38 0.50
N ARG A 363 38.50 -11.19 -0.15
CA ARG A 363 37.96 -10.86 -1.49
C ARG A 363 37.05 -9.64 -1.47
N LYS A 364 36.25 -9.46 -0.41
CA LYS A 364 35.38 -8.29 -0.26
C LYS A 364 36.19 -7.01 -0.09
N GLU A 365 37.24 -7.04 0.73
CA GLU A 365 38.18 -5.93 0.90
C GLU A 365 38.96 -5.59 -0.39
N GLU A 366 39.28 -6.58 -1.22
CA GLU A 366 39.88 -6.36 -2.54
C GLU A 366 38.92 -5.63 -3.48
N ILE A 367 37.65 -6.07 -3.57
CA ILE A 367 36.63 -5.43 -4.41
C ILE A 367 36.34 -3.99 -3.94
N GLU A 368 36.32 -3.75 -2.63
CA GLU A 368 36.12 -2.40 -2.08
C GLU A 368 37.30 -1.47 -2.40
N ARG A 369 38.54 -1.99 -2.43
CA ARG A 369 39.71 -1.24 -2.89
C ARG A 369 39.64 -0.92 -4.38
N GLU A 370 39.30 -1.89 -5.23
CA GLU A 370 39.15 -1.71 -6.68
C GLU A 370 38.10 -0.63 -7.00
N ARG A 371 36.93 -0.65 -6.34
CA ARG A 371 35.90 0.40 -6.50
C ARG A 371 36.32 1.77 -5.99
N GLY A 372 37.12 1.80 -4.91
CA GLY A 372 37.66 3.04 -4.37
C GLY A 372 38.70 3.68 -5.30
N GLU A 373 39.46 2.88 -6.04
CA GLU A 373 40.43 3.34 -7.04
C GLU A 373 39.74 3.84 -8.32
N GLU A 374 38.71 3.15 -8.82
CA GLU A 374 37.91 3.58 -9.98
C GLU A 374 37.16 4.92 -9.72
N GLY A 375 36.66 5.14 -8.50
CA GLY A 375 35.98 6.38 -8.13
C GLY A 375 36.90 7.61 -8.05
N ILE A 376 38.21 7.42 -7.90
CA ILE A 376 39.19 8.52 -7.87
C ILE A 376 39.60 8.91 -9.31
N GLU A 377 39.51 7.99 -10.28
CA GLU A 377 39.79 8.29 -11.68
C GLU A 377 38.64 9.07 -12.36
N GLU A 378 37.37 8.83 -12.00
CA GLU A 378 36.22 9.56 -12.58
C GLU A 378 36.03 10.99 -12.05
N GLU A 379 36.55 11.35 -10.86
CA GLU A 379 36.52 12.74 -10.36
C GLU A 379 37.75 13.57 -10.83
N GLY A 380 38.66 12.96 -11.58
CA GLY A 380 39.91 13.56 -12.07
C GLY A 380 39.93 14.00 -13.54
N GLU A 381 38.86 13.75 -14.31
CA GLU A 381 38.64 14.25 -15.69
C GLU A 381 37.60 15.38 -15.73
#